data_AF-A0A1H3CKL9-F1
#
_entry.id   AF-A0A1H3CKL9-F1
#
_cell.length_a   1.000
_cell.length_b   1.000
_cell.length_c   1.000
_cell.angle_alpha   90.00
_cell.angle_beta   90.00
_cell.angle_gamma   90.00
#
_symmetry.space_group_name_H-M   'P 1'
#
loop_
_entity.id
_entity.type
_entity.pdbx_description
1 polymer ?
#
loop_
_entity_poly.entity_id
_entity_poly.type
_entity_poly.pdbx_seq_one_letter_code
_entity_poly.pdbx_strand_id
1 'polypeptide(L)'
;MAFCSGCGAALSDGATVCDQCGKEISARISALQMASSKYGSINLASELANKYAASAKLKVEINDTEFSLKKIEISPNPPRYSFFRFYWPFFIIALIACFIVTLIFAFIAAGARNSEAGYALAEIMGYLSVPVVLVIGIFIAKKRREAANEELEAKERTLVRKSEDLKKKLAELRNEQNEINNALSEFKDIVPASMRSKEQMLKVKAMLETGKADTFEEAVTKVRNPQKG
;
A
#
# COMPACT_ATOMS: atom_id res chain seq x y z
N MET A 1 -45.28 -15.45 -9.87
CA MET A 1 -44.67 -16.77 -10.13
C MET A 1 -43.47 -16.56 -11.02
N ALA A 2 -42.28 -16.96 -10.57
CA ALA A 2 -41.06 -16.88 -11.36
C ALA A 2 -40.89 -18.14 -12.21
N PHE A 3 -40.25 -18.03 -13.37
CA PHE A 3 -39.96 -19.16 -14.24
C PHE A 3 -38.45 -19.32 -14.41
N CYS A 4 -37.98 -20.56 -14.48
CA CYS A 4 -36.58 -20.87 -14.71
C CYS A 4 -36.14 -20.35 -16.09
N SER A 5 -35.08 -19.56 -16.14
CA SER A 5 -34.50 -19.09 -17.41
C SER A 5 -33.84 -20.19 -18.24
N GLY A 6 -33.55 -21.35 -17.64
CA GLY A 6 -32.98 -22.52 -18.31
C GLY A 6 -34.03 -23.40 -18.99
N CYS A 7 -35.06 -23.81 -18.24
CA CYS A 7 -36.04 -24.81 -18.72
C CYS A 7 -37.49 -24.33 -18.76
N GLY A 8 -37.77 -23.08 -18.34
CA GLY A 8 -39.13 -22.52 -18.35
C GLY A 8 -40.07 -23.07 -17.26
N ALA A 9 -39.60 -23.95 -16.37
CA ALA A 9 -40.42 -24.48 -15.28
C ALA A 9 -40.79 -23.39 -14.26
N ALA A 10 -42.01 -23.48 -13.71
CA ALA A 10 -42.43 -22.64 -12.60
C ALA A 10 -41.55 -22.93 -11.37
N LEU A 11 -41.04 -21.88 -10.75
CA LEU A 11 -40.18 -21.97 -9.58
C LEU A 11 -41.01 -21.88 -8.30
N SER A 12 -40.71 -22.77 -7.36
CA SER A 12 -41.21 -22.75 -5.99
C SER A 12 -40.79 -21.44 -5.29
N ASP A 13 -41.62 -20.91 -4.38
CA ASP A 13 -41.29 -19.69 -3.65
C ASP A 13 -40.03 -19.90 -2.79
N GLY A 14 -38.99 -19.12 -3.08
CA GLY A 14 -37.70 -19.17 -2.37
C GLY A 14 -36.70 -20.23 -2.87
N ALA A 15 -36.96 -20.90 -4.00
CA ALA A 15 -36.00 -21.83 -4.58
C ALA A 15 -34.70 -21.11 -5.00
N THR A 16 -33.54 -21.68 -4.66
CA THR A 16 -32.20 -21.19 -5.09
C THR A 16 -31.70 -21.91 -6.34
N VAL A 17 -32.18 -23.12 -6.57
CA VAL A 17 -31.86 -23.97 -7.71
C VAL A 17 -33.16 -24.44 -8.35
N CYS A 18 -33.20 -24.53 -9.67
CA CYS A 18 -34.37 -25.05 -10.36
C CYS A 18 -34.52 -26.56 -10.14
N ASP A 19 -35.62 -26.99 -9.54
CA ASP A 19 -35.92 -28.41 -9.26
C ASP A 19 -35.98 -29.29 -10.53
N GLN A 20 -36.22 -28.69 -11.70
CA GLN A 20 -36.36 -29.41 -12.97
C GLN A 20 -35.05 -29.54 -13.77
N CYS A 21 -34.16 -28.55 -13.71
CA CYS A 21 -32.95 -28.54 -14.55
C CYS A 21 -31.64 -28.35 -13.77
N GLY A 22 -31.71 -28.21 -12.44
CA GLY A 22 -30.53 -28.05 -11.58
C GLY A 22 -29.78 -26.73 -11.78
N LYS A 23 -30.28 -25.82 -12.60
CA LYS A 23 -29.63 -24.53 -12.88
C LYS A 23 -29.87 -23.57 -11.72
N GLU A 24 -28.81 -22.90 -11.25
CA GLU A 24 -28.94 -21.84 -10.25
C GLU A 24 -29.84 -20.72 -10.78
N ILE A 25 -30.77 -20.31 -9.92
CA ILE A 25 -31.69 -19.22 -10.22
C ILE A 25 -30.91 -17.93 -10.02
N SER A 26 -30.78 -17.12 -11.07
CA SER A 26 -30.04 -15.85 -11.01
C SER A 26 -30.52 -15.03 -9.82
N ALA A 27 -29.62 -14.39 -9.07
CA ALA A 27 -29.97 -13.65 -7.86
C ALA A 27 -31.01 -12.55 -8.13
N ARG A 28 -31.08 -12.02 -9.36
CA ARG A 28 -32.21 -11.20 -9.86
C ARG A 28 -33.60 -11.82 -9.65
N ILE A 29 -33.80 -13.08 -10.02
CA ILE A 29 -35.10 -13.77 -9.93
C ILE A 29 -35.46 -14.02 -8.46
N SER A 30 -34.49 -14.47 -7.67
CA SER A 30 -34.65 -14.67 -6.23
C SER A 30 -34.96 -13.35 -5.51
N ALA A 31 -34.30 -12.25 -5.89
CA ALA A 31 -34.56 -10.93 -5.35
C ALA A 31 -35.93 -10.38 -5.75
N LEU A 32 -36.41 -10.65 -6.97
CA LEU A 32 -37.77 -10.31 -7.39
C LEU A 32 -38.83 -11.11 -6.60
N GLN A 33 -38.57 -12.38 -6.30
CA GLN A 33 -39.42 -13.18 -5.40
C GLN A 33 -39.39 -12.68 -3.96
N MET A 34 -38.23 -12.26 -3.44
CA MET A 34 -38.17 -11.64 -2.12
C MET A 34 -38.91 -10.29 -2.11
N ALA A 35 -38.74 -9.48 -3.15
CA ALA A 35 -39.39 -8.18 -3.29
C ALA A 35 -40.92 -8.25 -3.42
N SER A 36 -41.50 -9.42 -3.75
CA SER A 36 -42.97 -9.57 -3.81
C SER A 36 -43.64 -9.56 -2.43
N SER A 37 -42.87 -9.71 -1.34
CA SER A 37 -43.35 -9.56 0.02
C SER A 37 -42.78 -8.30 0.67
N LYS A 38 -43.55 -7.66 1.56
CA LYS A 38 -43.09 -6.49 2.32
C LYS A 38 -41.79 -6.77 3.10
N TYR A 39 -41.74 -7.93 3.76
CA TYR A 39 -40.55 -8.36 4.51
C TYR A 39 -39.33 -8.62 3.61
N GLY A 40 -39.51 -9.27 2.45
CA GLY A 40 -38.40 -9.50 1.54
C GLY A 40 -37.93 -8.21 0.84
N SER A 41 -38.82 -7.24 0.58
CA SER A 41 -38.44 -5.89 0.12
C SER A 41 -37.57 -5.15 1.16
N ILE A 42 -37.91 -5.24 2.46
CA ILE A 42 -37.12 -4.65 3.55
C ILE A 42 -35.74 -5.31 3.64
N ASN A 43 -35.67 -6.64 3.56
CA ASN A 43 -34.42 -7.38 3.59
C ASN A 43 -33.54 -7.04 2.39
N LEU A 44 -34.11 -6.95 1.19
CA LEU A 44 -33.40 -6.56 -0.03
C LEU A 44 -32.83 -5.15 0.09
N ALA A 45 -33.62 -4.18 0.58
CA ALA A 45 -33.15 -2.82 0.83
C ALA A 45 -31.97 -2.78 1.82
N SER A 46 -32.04 -3.60 2.88
CA SER A 46 -30.98 -3.73 3.87
C SER A 46 -29.71 -4.36 3.29
N GLU A 47 -29.85 -5.41 2.48
CA GLU A 47 -28.73 -6.07 1.81
C GLU A 47 -28.03 -5.13 0.83
N LEU A 48 -28.80 -4.40 0.00
CA LEU A 48 -28.27 -3.40 -0.92
C LEU A 48 -27.57 -2.27 -0.18
N ALA A 49 -28.14 -1.78 0.93
CA ALA A 49 -27.49 -0.76 1.76
C ALA A 49 -26.12 -1.24 2.26
N ASN A 50 -26.02 -2.50 2.70
CA ASN A 50 -24.77 -3.10 3.15
C ASN A 50 -23.76 -3.26 2.01
N LYS A 51 -24.19 -3.74 0.83
CA LYS A 51 -23.32 -3.88 -0.35
C LYS A 51 -22.79 -2.53 -0.86
N TYR A 52 -23.63 -1.48 -0.91
CA TYR A 52 -23.17 -0.14 -1.25
C TYR A 52 -22.21 0.44 -0.21
N ALA A 53 -22.45 0.19 1.08
CA ALA A 53 -21.53 0.59 2.15
C ALA A 53 -20.16 -0.09 2.01
N ALA A 54 -20.15 -1.41 1.75
CA ALA A 54 -18.93 -2.17 1.52
C ALA A 54 -18.17 -1.68 0.27
N SER A 55 -18.88 -1.45 -0.84
CA SER A 55 -18.30 -0.87 -2.07
C SER A 55 -17.66 0.51 -1.83
N ALA A 56 -18.34 1.38 -1.07
CA ALA A 56 -17.80 2.69 -0.72
C ALA A 56 -16.55 2.58 0.16
N LYS A 57 -16.56 1.68 1.15
CA LYS A 57 -15.39 1.42 2.01
C LYS A 57 -14.20 0.91 1.19
N LEU A 58 -14.41 -0.06 0.30
CA LEU A 58 -13.36 -0.58 -0.58
C LEU A 58 -12.77 0.50 -1.49
N LYS A 59 -13.58 1.43 -2.01
CA LYS A 59 -13.06 2.56 -2.81
C LYS A 59 -12.08 3.42 -2.01
N VAL A 60 -12.40 3.71 -0.75
CA VAL A 60 -11.50 4.46 0.14
C VAL A 60 -10.22 3.67 0.40
N GLU A 61 -10.33 2.39 0.76
CA GLU A 61 -9.17 1.53 1.03
C GLU A 61 -8.27 1.34 -0.20
N ILE A 62 -8.84 1.23 -1.41
CA ILE A 62 -8.09 1.19 -2.67
C ILE A 62 -7.33 2.50 -2.89
N ASN A 63 -8.00 3.65 -2.74
CA ASN A 63 -7.36 4.96 -2.92
C ASN A 63 -6.22 5.19 -1.92
N ASP A 64 -6.40 4.80 -0.65
CA ASP A 64 -5.37 4.91 0.38
C ASP A 64 -4.17 3.99 0.09
N THR A 65 -4.43 2.79 -0.42
CA THR A 65 -3.39 1.83 -0.83
C THR A 65 -2.64 2.32 -2.06
N GLU A 66 -3.34 2.86 -3.06
CA GLU A 66 -2.74 3.50 -4.24
C GLU A 66 -1.88 4.70 -3.88
N PHE A 67 -2.34 5.54 -2.95
CA PHE A 67 -1.58 6.67 -2.44
C PHE A 67 -0.29 6.21 -1.74
N SER A 68 -0.39 5.19 -0.89
CA SER A 68 0.75 4.60 -0.19
C SER A 68 1.78 4.01 -1.17
N LEU A 69 1.31 3.36 -2.24
CA LEU A 69 2.14 2.80 -3.29
C LEU A 69 2.86 3.91 -4.09
N LYS A 70 2.14 4.97 -4.49
CA LYS A 70 2.74 6.15 -5.14
C LYS A 70 3.81 6.80 -4.29
N LYS A 71 3.60 6.90 -2.97
CA LYS A 71 4.59 7.45 -2.03
C LYS A 71 5.90 6.64 -2.02
N ILE A 72 5.81 5.32 -2.16
CA ILE A 72 7.00 4.45 -2.23
C ILE A 72 7.68 4.58 -3.60
N GLU A 73 6.94 4.61 -4.70
CA GLU A 73 7.51 4.77 -6.05
C GLU A 73 8.22 6.10 -6.26
N ILE A 74 7.75 7.18 -5.64
CA ILE A 74 8.39 8.50 -5.71
C ILE A 74 9.66 8.55 -4.86
N SER A 75 9.88 7.60 -3.92
CA SER A 75 11.07 7.60 -3.08
C SER A 75 12.29 7.34 -3.97
N PRO A 76 13.13 8.38 -4.22
CA PRO A 76 14.23 8.25 -5.16
C PRO A 76 15.20 7.20 -4.62
N ASN A 77 15.65 6.31 -5.50
CA ASN A 77 16.68 5.34 -5.17
C ASN A 77 17.89 6.10 -4.60
N PRO A 78 18.19 5.99 -3.30
CA PRO A 78 19.23 6.81 -2.69
C PRO A 78 20.57 6.47 -3.36
N PRO A 79 21.38 7.47 -3.74
CA PRO A 79 22.67 7.20 -4.35
C PRO A 79 23.54 6.39 -3.38
N ARG A 80 24.23 5.36 -3.89
CA ARG A 80 25.20 4.58 -3.11
C ARG A 80 26.27 5.51 -2.55
N TYR A 81 26.74 5.23 -1.33
CA TYR A 81 27.80 6.03 -0.73
C TYR A 81 29.12 5.85 -1.49
N SER A 82 29.74 6.96 -1.84
CA SER A 82 31.07 6.96 -2.46
C SER A 82 32.15 6.59 -1.44
N PHE A 83 33.18 5.89 -1.89
CA PHE A 83 34.36 5.57 -1.07
C PHE A 83 35.03 6.84 -0.51
N PHE A 84 35.09 7.89 -1.34
CA PHE A 84 35.77 9.14 -1.00
C PHE A 84 35.19 9.82 0.25
N ARG A 85 33.87 9.72 0.47
CA ARG A 85 33.20 10.27 1.66
C ARG A 85 33.79 9.74 2.97
N PHE A 86 34.17 8.47 3.00
CA PHE A 86 34.75 7.83 4.19
C PHE A 86 36.27 7.92 4.26
N TYR A 87 36.92 8.15 3.11
CA TYR A 87 38.37 8.22 3.00
C TYR A 87 38.92 9.62 3.32
N TRP A 88 38.17 10.69 3.03
CA TRP A 88 38.61 12.07 3.25
C TRP A 88 39.20 12.37 4.65
N PRO A 89 38.60 11.91 5.77
CA PRO A 89 39.18 12.16 7.09
C PRO A 89 40.60 11.61 7.27
N PHE A 90 40.98 10.55 6.56
CA PHE A 90 42.32 9.97 6.66
C PHE A 90 43.40 10.85 6.05
N PHE A 91 43.08 11.71 5.08
CA PHE A 91 44.03 12.73 4.61
C PHE A 91 44.37 13.73 5.71
N ILE A 92 43.35 14.19 6.44
CA ILE A 92 43.53 15.11 7.57
C ILE A 92 44.34 14.43 8.68
N ILE A 93 43.98 13.19 9.02
CA ILE A 93 44.69 12.40 10.04
C ILE A 93 46.15 12.15 9.62
N ALA A 94 46.42 11.86 8.35
CA ALA A 94 47.77 11.63 7.85
C ALA A 94 48.66 12.89 7.97
N LEU A 95 48.11 14.08 7.68
CA LEU A 95 48.82 15.34 7.86
C LEU A 95 49.12 15.62 9.34
N ILE A 96 48.14 15.39 10.22
CA ILE A 96 48.32 15.55 11.68
C ILE A 96 49.35 14.55 12.21
N ALA A 97 49.28 13.29 11.78
CA ALA A 97 50.23 12.25 12.19
C ALA A 97 51.65 12.59 11.73
N CYS A 98 51.82 13.05 10.49
CA CYS A 98 53.12 13.51 9.96
C CYS A 98 53.72 14.60 10.85
N PHE A 99 52.93 15.60 11.22
CA PHE A 99 53.37 16.70 12.08
C PHE A 99 53.77 16.20 13.48
N ILE A 100 52.93 15.38 14.11
CA ILE A 100 53.19 14.84 15.45
C ILE A 100 54.44 13.96 15.48
N VAL A 101 54.59 13.05 14.50
CA VAL A 101 55.76 12.16 14.41
C VAL A 101 57.03 12.98 14.23
N THR A 102 57.02 13.96 13.32
CA THR A 102 58.18 14.84 13.09
C THR A 102 58.58 15.58 14.36
N LEU A 103 57.61 16.16 15.09
CA LEU A 103 57.88 16.86 16.35
C LEU A 103 58.48 15.96 17.43
N ILE A 104 57.96 14.74 17.59
CA ILE A 104 58.46 13.77 18.57
C ILE A 104 59.92 13.40 18.26
N PHE A 105 60.23 13.06 17.00
CA PHE A 105 61.59 12.68 16.61
C PHE A 105 62.55 13.88 16.64
N ALA A 106 62.09 15.08 16.28
CA ALA A 106 62.90 16.30 16.40
C ALA A 106 63.25 16.61 17.86
N PHE A 107 62.29 16.43 18.79
CA PHE A 107 62.54 16.59 20.22
C PHE A 107 63.57 15.58 20.74
N ILE A 108 63.48 14.32 20.30
CA ILE A 108 64.48 13.28 20.62
C ILE A 108 65.86 13.64 20.05
N ALA A 109 65.91 14.12 18.80
CA ALA A 109 67.15 14.53 18.13
C ALA A 109 67.82 15.73 18.82
N ALA A 110 67.05 16.67 19.35
CA ALA A 110 67.57 17.82 20.09
C ALA A 110 68.34 17.42 21.36
N GLY A 111 68.02 16.27 21.96
CA GLY A 111 68.73 15.70 23.10
C GLY A 111 69.98 14.88 22.75
N ALA A 112 70.23 14.61 21.46
CA ALA A 112 71.34 13.79 21.00
C ALA A 112 72.57 14.63 20.61
N ARG A 113 73.78 14.06 20.75
CA ARG A 113 75.06 14.75 20.43
C ARG A 113 75.26 15.09 18.95
N ASN A 114 74.55 14.40 18.04
CA ASN A 114 74.62 14.61 16.59
C ASN A 114 73.27 15.13 16.07
N SER A 115 73.01 16.42 16.26
CA SER A 115 71.70 17.03 16.05
C SER A 115 71.26 17.05 14.58
N GLU A 116 72.15 17.32 13.62
CA GLU A 116 71.80 17.42 12.19
C GLU A 116 71.26 16.12 11.59
N ALA A 117 71.96 15.00 11.82
CA ALA A 117 71.52 13.68 11.34
C ALA A 117 70.20 13.24 12.01
N GLY A 118 69.98 13.65 13.26
CA GLY A 118 68.74 13.37 13.99
C GLY A 118 67.53 14.09 13.39
N TYR A 119 67.66 15.37 13.01
CA TYR A 119 66.57 16.11 12.36
C TYR A 119 66.22 15.56 10.98
N ALA A 120 67.22 15.20 10.16
CA ALA A 120 66.98 14.59 8.86
C ALA A 120 66.22 13.25 8.99
N LEU A 121 66.57 12.43 9.98
CA LEU A 121 65.85 11.18 10.26
C LEU A 121 64.42 11.44 10.76
N ALA A 122 64.20 12.50 11.55
CA ALA A 122 62.87 12.90 12.01
C ALA A 122 61.93 13.25 10.84
N GLU A 123 62.40 14.01 9.85
CA GLU A 123 61.63 14.35 8.65
C GLU A 123 61.28 13.11 7.81
N ILE A 124 62.24 12.21 7.60
CA ILE A 124 62.01 10.96 6.85
C ILE A 124 60.93 10.11 7.56
N MET A 125 61.01 9.97 8.88
CA MET A 125 60.01 9.23 9.66
C MET A 125 58.63 9.90 9.62
N GLY A 126 58.59 11.24 9.65
CA GLY A 126 57.39 12.03 9.42
C GLY A 126 56.72 11.68 8.09
N TYR A 127 57.47 11.76 6.99
CA TYR A 127 56.95 11.44 5.65
C TYR A 127 56.55 9.99 5.48
N LEU A 128 57.26 9.03 6.10
CA LEU A 128 56.89 7.61 6.07
C LEU A 128 55.59 7.32 6.82
N SER A 129 55.20 8.14 7.81
CA SER A 129 53.94 7.95 8.52
C SER A 129 52.70 8.18 7.64
N VAL A 130 52.81 9.08 6.63
CA VAL A 130 51.71 9.42 5.72
C VAL A 130 51.18 8.21 4.94
N PRO A 131 52.00 7.48 4.14
CA PRO A 131 51.50 6.33 3.38
C PRO A 131 50.97 5.22 4.29
N VAL A 132 51.55 5.03 5.49
CA VAL A 132 51.05 4.04 6.45
C VAL A 132 49.62 4.37 6.89
N VAL A 133 49.38 5.63 7.30
CA VAL A 133 48.03 6.08 7.71
C VAL A 133 47.04 6.00 6.56
N LEU A 134 47.45 6.39 5.35
CA LEU A 134 46.58 6.34 4.18
C LEU A 134 46.21 4.89 3.80
N VAL A 135 47.16 3.95 3.82
CA VAL A 135 46.88 2.54 3.54
C VAL A 135 45.91 1.96 4.56
N ILE A 136 46.12 2.21 5.86
CA ILE A 136 45.17 1.79 6.91
C ILE A 136 43.80 2.43 6.67
N GLY A 137 43.77 3.71 6.29
CA GLY A 137 42.57 4.45 5.95
C GLY A 137 41.77 3.84 4.81
N ILE A 138 42.44 3.31 3.77
CA ILE A 138 41.77 2.63 2.66
C ILE A 138 40.98 1.43 3.16
N PHE A 139 41.58 0.57 3.99
CA PHE A 139 40.90 -0.62 4.51
C PHE A 139 39.70 -0.25 5.39
N ILE A 140 39.85 0.73 6.28
CA ILE A 140 38.76 1.19 7.16
C ILE A 140 37.64 1.85 6.35
N ALA A 141 37.97 2.73 5.41
CA ALA A 141 36.99 3.40 4.56
C ALA A 141 36.23 2.41 3.67
N LYS A 142 36.91 1.39 3.14
CA LYS A 142 36.27 0.32 2.36
C LYS A 142 35.25 -0.45 3.20
N LYS A 143 35.64 -0.90 4.40
CA LYS A 143 34.74 -1.62 5.32
C LYS A 143 33.53 -0.78 5.72
N ARG A 144 33.73 0.50 6.02
CA ARG A 144 32.63 1.42 6.38
C ARG A 144 31.68 1.69 5.21
N ARG A 145 32.22 1.86 4.01
CA ARG A 145 31.42 2.03 2.79
C ARG A 145 30.55 0.80 2.53
N GLU A 146 31.12 -0.40 2.64
CA GLU A 146 30.41 -1.65 2.42
C GLU A 146 29.27 -1.82 3.42
N ALA A 147 29.52 -1.60 4.72
CA ALA A 147 28.48 -1.64 5.74
C ALA A 147 27.35 -0.62 5.50
N ALA A 148 27.69 0.62 5.12
CA ALA A 148 26.69 1.66 4.84
C ALA A 148 25.87 1.36 3.57
N ASN A 149 26.49 0.79 2.54
CA ASN A 149 25.80 0.38 1.32
C ASN A 149 24.94 -0.86 1.53
N GLU A 150 25.37 -1.81 2.37
CA GLU A 150 24.57 -2.97 2.76
C GLU A 150 23.31 -2.55 3.54
N GLU A 151 23.42 -1.57 4.44
CA GLU A 151 22.26 -1.02 5.14
C GLU A 151 21.26 -0.35 4.18
N LEU A 152 21.77 0.40 3.20
CA LEU A 152 20.93 0.98 2.14
C LEU A 152 20.23 -0.11 1.32
N GLU A 153 20.97 -1.14 0.93
CA GLU A 153 20.43 -2.26 0.17
C GLU A 153 19.36 -3.03 0.97
N ALA A 154 19.57 -3.24 2.28
CA ALA A 154 18.58 -3.83 3.16
C ALA A 154 17.30 -2.97 3.20
N LYS A 155 17.43 -1.64 3.33
CA LYS A 155 16.29 -0.71 3.27
C LYS A 155 15.56 -0.79 1.93
N GLU A 156 16.29 -0.80 0.81
CA GLU A 156 15.71 -0.99 -0.52
C GLU A 156 14.92 -2.30 -0.64
N ARG A 157 15.48 -3.42 -0.17
CA ARG A 157 14.77 -4.71 -0.17
C ARG A 157 13.49 -4.64 0.66
N THR A 158 13.49 -3.95 1.81
CA THR A 158 12.26 -3.78 2.60
C THR A 158 11.23 -2.92 1.88
N LEU A 159 11.64 -1.88 1.15
CA LEU A 159 10.73 -1.04 0.37
C LEU A 159 10.15 -1.80 -0.83
N VAL A 160 10.97 -2.59 -1.53
CA VAL A 160 10.53 -3.45 -2.63
C VAL A 160 9.50 -4.47 -2.13
N ARG A 161 9.79 -5.19 -1.04
CA ARG A 161 8.84 -6.13 -0.43
C ARG A 161 7.53 -5.45 -0.04
N LYS A 162 7.59 -4.31 0.65
CA LYS A 162 6.40 -3.52 0.99
C LYS A 162 5.61 -3.10 -0.25
N SER A 163 6.30 -2.73 -1.33
CA SER A 163 5.65 -2.36 -2.60
C SER A 163 4.94 -3.56 -3.23
N GLU A 164 5.52 -4.75 -3.18
CA GLU A 164 4.92 -5.99 -3.69
C GLU A 164 3.72 -6.40 -2.85
N ASP A 165 3.82 -6.31 -1.51
CA ASP A 165 2.71 -6.61 -0.60
C ASP A 165 1.54 -5.64 -0.81
N LEU A 166 1.82 -4.34 -0.99
CA LEU A 166 0.78 -3.36 -1.33
C LEU A 166 0.16 -3.62 -2.70
N LYS A 167 0.93 -4.05 -3.70
CA LYS A 167 0.41 -4.43 -5.03
C LYS A 167 -0.52 -5.64 -4.95
N LYS A 168 -0.15 -6.68 -4.17
CA LYS A 168 -0.99 -7.85 -3.92
C LYS A 168 -2.29 -7.45 -3.22
N LYS A 169 -2.20 -6.68 -2.14
CA LYS A 169 -3.36 -6.18 -1.41
C LYS A 169 -4.29 -5.34 -2.29
N LEU A 170 -3.73 -4.50 -3.16
CA LEU A 170 -4.50 -3.70 -4.10
C LEU A 170 -5.24 -4.58 -5.13
N ALA A 171 -4.58 -5.64 -5.63
CA ALA A 171 -5.23 -6.61 -6.51
C ALA A 171 -6.38 -7.36 -5.83
N GLU A 172 -6.18 -7.80 -4.58
CA GLU A 172 -7.22 -8.42 -3.75
C GLU A 172 -8.41 -7.48 -3.55
N LEU A 173 -8.18 -6.24 -3.11
CA LEU A 173 -9.23 -5.24 -2.91
C LEU A 173 -9.99 -4.92 -4.21
N ARG A 174 -9.31 -4.88 -5.35
CA ARG A 174 -9.96 -4.68 -6.66
C ARG A 174 -10.81 -5.89 -7.07
N ASN A 175 -10.37 -7.10 -6.76
CA ASN A 175 -11.15 -8.31 -6.99
C ASN A 175 -12.43 -8.31 -6.14
N GLU A 176 -12.33 -8.03 -4.85
CA GLU A 176 -13.50 -7.88 -3.96
C GLU A 176 -14.45 -6.78 -4.45
N GLN A 177 -13.89 -5.64 -4.89
CA GLN A 177 -14.69 -4.56 -5.45
C GLN A 177 -15.43 -5.01 -6.72
N ASN A 178 -14.78 -5.77 -7.59
CA ASN A 178 -15.38 -6.31 -8.81
C ASN A 178 -16.49 -7.31 -8.49
N GLU A 179 -16.30 -8.20 -7.51
CA GLU A 179 -17.34 -9.13 -7.06
C GLU A 179 -18.58 -8.40 -6.54
N ILE A 180 -18.40 -7.38 -5.69
CA ILE A 180 -19.50 -6.57 -5.19
C ILE A 180 -20.16 -5.79 -6.33
N ASN A 181 -19.39 -5.23 -7.26
CA ASN A 181 -19.93 -4.50 -8.41
C ASN A 181 -20.70 -5.43 -9.36
N ASN A 182 -20.27 -6.66 -9.54
CA ASN A 182 -20.97 -7.69 -10.31
C ASN A 182 -22.29 -8.05 -9.63
N ALA A 183 -22.29 -8.30 -8.32
CA ALA A 183 -23.51 -8.56 -7.57
C ALA A 183 -24.48 -7.35 -7.60
N LEU A 184 -23.97 -6.12 -7.53
CA LEU A 184 -24.77 -4.90 -7.67
C LEU A 184 -25.25 -4.67 -9.11
N SER A 185 -24.58 -5.24 -10.12
CA SER A 185 -24.93 -5.05 -11.52
C SER A 185 -26.29 -5.65 -11.87
N GLU A 186 -26.70 -6.71 -11.17
CA GLU A 186 -28.01 -7.35 -11.32
C GLU A 186 -29.17 -6.42 -10.92
N PHE A 187 -28.90 -5.42 -10.08
CA PHE A 187 -29.89 -4.47 -9.58
C PHE A 187 -29.88 -3.13 -10.32
N LYS A 188 -29.07 -2.99 -11.39
CA LYS A 188 -28.90 -1.72 -12.11
C LYS A 188 -30.20 -1.20 -12.72
N ASP A 189 -31.07 -2.10 -13.17
CA ASP A 189 -32.35 -1.76 -13.80
C ASP A 189 -33.37 -1.25 -12.77
N ILE A 190 -33.30 -1.75 -11.54
CA ILE A 190 -34.26 -1.45 -10.46
C ILE A 190 -33.83 -0.19 -9.71
N VAL A 191 -32.52 -0.06 -9.41
CA VAL A 191 -31.98 1.06 -8.63
C VAL A 191 -31.27 2.05 -9.55
N PRO A 192 -31.82 3.27 -9.76
CA PRO A 192 -31.21 4.27 -10.61
C PRO A 192 -29.90 4.77 -10.02
N ALA A 193 -28.98 5.22 -10.88
CA ALA A 193 -27.62 5.61 -10.49
C ALA A 193 -27.56 6.63 -9.35
N SER A 194 -28.47 7.60 -9.33
CA SER A 194 -28.55 8.64 -8.28
C SER A 194 -28.89 8.11 -6.89
N MET A 195 -29.39 6.88 -6.78
CA MET A 195 -29.79 6.26 -5.52
C MET A 195 -28.89 5.10 -5.09
N ARG A 196 -27.78 4.88 -5.79
CA ARG A 196 -26.80 3.82 -5.48
C ARG A 196 -25.86 4.23 -4.34
N SER A 197 -26.44 4.59 -3.20
CA SER A 197 -25.72 4.92 -1.97
C SER A 197 -26.38 4.24 -0.78
N LYS A 198 -25.60 4.02 0.28
CA LYS A 198 -26.08 3.43 1.55
C LYS A 198 -27.23 4.25 2.12
N GLU A 199 -27.08 5.57 2.14
CA GLU A 199 -28.03 6.51 2.74
C GLU A 199 -29.38 6.46 2.03
N GLN A 200 -29.37 6.34 0.70
CA GLN A 200 -30.59 6.27 -0.08
C GLN A 200 -31.30 4.92 0.12
N MET A 201 -30.56 3.81 0.17
CA MET A 201 -31.16 2.50 0.47
C MET A 201 -31.73 2.41 1.88
N LEU A 202 -31.13 3.09 2.87
CA LEU A 202 -31.69 3.20 4.22
C LEU A 202 -33.00 4.00 4.23
N LYS A 203 -33.13 5.04 3.39
CA LYS A 203 -34.39 5.76 3.22
C LYS A 203 -35.47 4.89 2.57
N VAL A 204 -35.10 4.10 1.55
CA VAL A 204 -35.99 3.13 0.92
C VAL A 204 -36.48 2.12 1.96
N LYS A 205 -35.58 1.57 2.79
CA LYS A 205 -35.91 0.69 3.90
C LYS A 205 -36.90 1.33 4.88
N ALA A 206 -36.64 2.57 5.30
CA ALA A 206 -37.53 3.30 6.21
C ALA A 206 -38.93 3.54 5.62
N MET A 207 -39.05 3.78 4.31
CA MET A 207 -40.36 3.91 3.65
C MET A 207 -41.14 2.59 3.67
N LEU A 208 -40.47 1.46 3.47
CA LEU A 208 -41.07 0.14 3.53
C LEU A 208 -41.50 -0.22 4.97
N GLU A 209 -40.65 0.05 5.97
CA GLU A 209 -40.95 -0.20 7.38
C GLU A 209 -42.15 0.62 7.88
N THR A 210 -42.21 1.91 7.49
CA THR A 210 -43.32 2.80 7.86
C THR A 210 -44.62 2.52 7.10
N GLY A 211 -44.62 1.62 6.12
CA GLY A 211 -45.80 1.34 5.28
C GLY A 211 -46.17 2.48 4.33
N LYS A 212 -45.24 3.39 4.05
CA LYS A 212 -45.44 4.44 3.04
C LYS A 212 -45.30 3.92 1.61
N ALA A 213 -44.77 2.72 1.44
CA ALA A 213 -44.67 2.00 0.18
C ALA A 213 -44.84 0.50 0.44
N ASP A 214 -45.52 -0.20 -0.46
CA ASP A 214 -45.81 -1.63 -0.34
C ASP A 214 -44.77 -2.49 -1.06
N THR A 215 -44.14 -1.95 -2.11
CA THR A 215 -43.12 -2.63 -2.92
C THR A 215 -41.81 -1.86 -2.95
N PHE A 216 -40.70 -2.58 -3.20
CA PHE A 216 -39.38 -1.97 -3.32
C PHE A 216 -39.30 -0.92 -4.44
N GLU A 217 -39.90 -1.18 -5.60
CA GLU A 217 -39.92 -0.22 -6.73
C GLU A 217 -40.69 1.06 -6.42
N GLU A 218 -41.82 0.93 -5.71
CA GLU A 218 -42.60 2.09 -5.25
C GLU A 218 -41.80 2.91 -4.22
N ALA A 219 -41.12 2.25 -3.28
CA ALA A 219 -40.27 2.94 -2.31
C ALA A 219 -39.12 3.68 -3.00
N VAL A 220 -38.46 3.04 -3.99
CA VAL A 220 -37.42 3.63 -4.82
C VAL A 220 -37.94 4.87 -5.58
N THR A 221 -39.11 4.78 -6.22
CA THR A 221 -39.68 5.91 -6.96
C THR A 221 -40.09 7.08 -6.07
N LYS A 222 -40.66 6.79 -4.89
CA LYS A 222 -41.00 7.81 -3.87
C LYS A 222 -39.78 8.51 -3.29
N VAL A 223 -38.70 7.78 -2.98
CA VAL A 223 -37.43 8.38 -2.51
C VAL A 223 -36.79 9.25 -3.60
N ARG A 224 -36.87 8.82 -4.87
CA ARG A 224 -36.35 9.59 -6.01
C ARG A 224 -37.11 10.90 -6.23
N ASN A 225 -38.42 10.89 -6.10
CA ASN A 225 -39.31 12.02 -6.40
C ASN A 225 -40.21 12.37 -5.20
N PRO A 226 -39.68 13.00 -4.14
CA PRO A 226 -40.43 13.27 -2.91
C PRO A 226 -41.62 14.23 -3.08
N GLN A 227 -41.76 14.91 -4.21
CA GLN A 227 -42.82 15.90 -4.47
C GLN A 227 -44.07 15.35 -5.19
N LYS A 228 -44.12 14.06 -5.53
CA LYS A 228 -45.23 13.45 -6.29
C LYS A 228 -46.17 12.56 -5.46
N GLY A 229 -46.12 12.65 -4.13
CA GLY A 229 -46.88 11.81 -3.21
C GLY A 229 -47.60 12.61 -2.14
#